data_AF-A0A2X1QPC3-F1
#
_entry.id   AF-A0A2X1QPC3-F1
#
_cell.length_a   1.000
_cell.length_b   1.000
_cell.length_c   1.000
_cell.angle_alpha   90.00
_cell.angle_beta   90.00
_cell.angle_gamma   90.00
#
_symmetry.space_group_name_H-M   'P 1'
#
loop_
_entity.id
_entity.type
_entity.pdbx_description
1 polymer ?
#
loop_
_entity_poly.entity_id
_entity_poly.type
_entity_poly.pdbx_seq_one_letter_code
_entity_poly.pdbx_strand_id
1 'polypeptide(L)'
;MLPINKISISYFKDNVHDIEYGYLFFESVIKYFSDEHLVFLVFYVFAMFLFLYKAINNTGLYRNIQFLIFYSFIFLEYIFSVHRQGVAMCIIYYAIILMIHEDKLFRYTLLVILASLFHKIAIILIPLHFFIRKEFKVSVLFYMVVIALFISSFDLIGIVIKWCNENFSNVAVFRRVFHYYFNKHDENLKMSAIPYMQRAIMLFILFLFYKRIPYTYSNLLLLYVSLFFIFSNVGVLANRVSGILLVSYAIFFSVLICNLKFKRNRLLIILYMFFLT
;
A
#
# COMPACT_ATOMS: atom_id res chain seq x y z
N MET A 1 21.11 -10.84 -13.21
CA MET A 1 20.82 -11.87 -12.18
C MET A 1 21.19 -13.24 -12.68
N LEU A 2 21.68 -14.11 -11.78
CA LEU A 2 22.09 -15.49 -12.07
C LEU A 2 20.91 -16.46 -11.90
N PRO A 3 20.91 -17.61 -12.61
CA PRO A 3 19.95 -18.69 -12.35
C PRO A 3 20.16 -19.27 -10.95
N ILE A 4 19.11 -19.81 -10.35
CA ILE A 4 19.11 -20.22 -8.93
C ILE A 4 20.21 -21.23 -8.56
N ASN A 5 20.59 -22.12 -9.47
CA ASN A 5 21.66 -23.10 -9.27
C ASN A 5 23.07 -22.50 -9.26
N LYS A 6 23.22 -21.23 -9.64
CA LYS A 6 24.49 -20.49 -9.65
C LYS A 6 24.53 -19.39 -8.57
N ILE A 7 23.51 -19.33 -7.71
CA ILE A 7 23.44 -18.31 -6.65
C ILE A 7 24.14 -18.81 -5.40
N SER A 8 25.03 -17.98 -4.88
CA SER A 8 25.66 -18.11 -3.58
C SER A 8 25.01 -17.15 -2.57
N ILE A 9 25.29 -17.34 -1.28
CA ILE A 9 24.91 -16.37 -0.24
C ILE A 9 25.54 -14.99 -0.51
N SER A 10 26.73 -14.94 -1.12
CA SER A 10 27.38 -13.68 -1.49
C SER A 10 26.58 -12.86 -2.50
N TYR A 11 25.88 -13.51 -3.44
CA TYR A 11 25.01 -12.82 -4.40
C TYR A 11 23.93 -11.97 -3.72
N PHE A 12 23.34 -12.46 -2.64
CA PHE A 12 22.36 -11.70 -1.86
C PHE A 12 23.02 -10.68 -0.93
N LYS A 13 24.18 -11.00 -0.37
CA LYS A 13 24.93 -10.11 0.52
C LYS A 13 25.47 -8.88 -0.20
N ASP A 14 25.92 -9.06 -1.43
CA ASP A 14 26.60 -8.02 -2.20
C ASP A 14 25.62 -7.08 -2.90
N ASN A 15 24.33 -7.43 -3.01
CA ASN A 15 23.21 -6.72 -3.65
C ASN A 15 23.39 -5.18 -3.80
N VAL A 16 24.22 -4.79 -4.79
CA VAL A 16 24.77 -3.42 -4.90
C VAL A 16 23.67 -2.40 -5.21
N HIS A 17 22.62 -2.85 -5.90
CA HIS A 17 21.48 -2.04 -6.30
C HIS A 17 20.34 -2.02 -5.27
N ASP A 18 20.52 -2.68 -4.12
CA ASP A 18 19.53 -2.79 -3.04
C ASP A 18 18.14 -3.25 -3.52
N ILE A 19 18.12 -4.18 -4.48
CA ILE A 19 16.91 -4.78 -5.04
C ILE A 19 16.28 -5.69 -4.00
N GLU A 20 14.96 -5.71 -3.94
CA GLU A 20 14.23 -6.54 -2.98
C GLU A 20 14.45 -8.05 -3.22
N TYR A 21 14.76 -8.78 -2.15
CA TYR A 21 15.23 -10.17 -2.23
C TYR A 21 14.23 -11.13 -2.86
N GLY A 22 12.93 -10.91 -2.65
CA GLY A 22 11.86 -11.70 -3.27
C GLY A 22 11.85 -11.54 -4.79
N TYR A 23 12.13 -10.34 -5.30
CA TYR A 23 12.28 -10.11 -6.74
C TYR A 23 13.52 -10.83 -7.28
N LEU A 24 14.66 -10.69 -6.61
CA LEU A 24 15.91 -11.38 -7.00
C LEU A 24 15.71 -12.90 -7.07
N PHE A 25 15.13 -13.48 -6.02
CA PHE A 25 14.86 -14.90 -5.93
C PHE A 25 13.90 -15.36 -7.04
N PHE A 26 12.83 -14.61 -7.30
CA PHE A 26 11.86 -14.96 -8.34
C PHE A 26 12.50 -14.93 -9.74
N GLU A 27 13.24 -13.87 -10.10
CA GLU A 27 13.93 -13.79 -11.38
C GLU A 27 14.91 -14.96 -11.56
N SER A 28 15.64 -15.27 -10.50
CA SER A 28 16.60 -16.37 -10.48
C SER A 28 16.00 -17.76 -10.64
N VAL A 29 14.80 -18.01 -10.11
CA VAL A 29 14.05 -19.24 -10.36
C VAL A 29 13.68 -19.33 -11.83
N ILE A 30 13.16 -18.26 -12.43
CA ILE A 30 12.76 -18.31 -13.85
C ILE A 30 13.97 -18.48 -14.77
N LYS A 31 15.11 -17.83 -14.45
CA LYS A 31 16.37 -17.96 -15.19
C LYS A 31 16.95 -19.36 -15.22
N TYR A 32 16.55 -20.22 -14.29
CA TYR A 32 16.92 -21.63 -14.36
C TYR A 32 16.29 -22.34 -15.57
N PHE A 33 15.09 -21.90 -15.99
CA PHE A 33 14.32 -22.50 -17.08
C PHE A 33 14.44 -21.74 -18.40
N SER A 34 14.57 -20.41 -18.35
CA SER A 34 14.65 -19.56 -19.54
C SER A 34 15.34 -18.24 -19.24
N ASP A 35 16.21 -17.80 -20.16
CA ASP A 35 16.84 -16.48 -20.12
C ASP A 35 15.94 -15.37 -20.70
N GLU A 36 14.80 -15.73 -21.30
CA GLU A 36 13.87 -14.80 -21.91
C GLU A 36 13.15 -13.92 -20.87
N HIS A 37 13.36 -12.61 -20.93
CA HIS A 37 12.75 -11.67 -20.00
C HIS A 37 11.21 -11.69 -20.05
N LEU A 38 10.63 -11.98 -21.22
CA LEU A 38 9.18 -12.12 -21.38
C LEU A 38 8.63 -13.27 -20.55
N VAL A 39 9.36 -14.38 -20.45
CA VAL A 39 8.94 -15.55 -19.65
C VAL A 39 8.90 -15.17 -18.17
N PHE A 40 9.92 -14.46 -17.68
CA PHE A 40 9.92 -13.89 -16.34
C PHE A 40 8.69 -13.01 -16.09
N LEU A 41 8.41 -12.08 -17.01
CA LEU A 41 7.30 -11.15 -16.87
C LEU A 41 5.95 -11.88 -16.79
N VAL A 42 5.73 -12.90 -17.63
CA VAL A 42 4.51 -13.72 -17.62
C VAL A 42 4.31 -14.39 -16.26
N PHE A 43 5.32 -15.07 -15.72
CA PHE A 43 5.20 -15.73 -14.42
C PHE A 43 5.06 -14.74 -13.26
N TYR A 44 5.75 -13.61 -13.33
CA TYR A 44 5.68 -12.56 -12.31
C TYR A 44 4.28 -11.94 -12.24
N VAL A 45 3.72 -11.59 -13.40
CA VAL A 45 2.35 -11.05 -13.52
C VAL A 45 1.32 -12.12 -13.13
N PHE A 46 1.52 -13.38 -13.51
CA PHE A 46 0.65 -14.48 -13.10
C PHE A 46 0.61 -14.63 -11.57
N ALA A 47 1.76 -14.64 -10.90
CA ALA A 47 1.83 -14.72 -9.44
C ALA A 47 1.08 -13.57 -8.76
N MET A 48 1.23 -12.36 -9.28
CA MET A 48 0.50 -11.18 -8.82
C MET A 48 -1.03 -11.33 -8.96
N PHE A 49 -1.50 -11.75 -10.13
CA PHE A 49 -2.93 -11.95 -10.39
C PHE A 49 -3.52 -13.10 -9.57
N LEU A 50 -2.73 -14.13 -9.22
CA LEU A 50 -3.17 -15.18 -8.29
C LEU A 50 -3.52 -14.60 -6.91
N PHE A 51 -2.68 -13.72 -6.35
CA PHE A 51 -2.98 -13.07 -5.07
C PHE A 51 -4.16 -12.11 -5.18
N LEU A 52 -4.24 -11.33 -6.26
CA LEU A 52 -5.38 -10.43 -6.51
C LEU A 52 -6.70 -11.21 -6.60
N TYR A 53 -6.72 -12.31 -7.35
CA TYR A 53 -7.88 -13.17 -7.49
C TYR A 53 -8.32 -13.73 -6.14
N LYS A 54 -7.38 -14.27 -5.35
CA LYS A 54 -7.67 -14.76 -3.99
C LYS A 54 -8.22 -13.67 -3.08
N ALA A 55 -7.66 -12.46 -3.14
CA ALA A 55 -8.15 -11.33 -2.36
C ALA A 55 -9.60 -10.98 -2.72
N ILE A 56 -9.87 -10.73 -4.02
CA ILE A 56 -11.19 -10.32 -4.51
C ILE A 56 -12.24 -11.40 -4.25
N ASN A 57 -11.92 -12.68 -4.50
CA ASN A 57 -12.88 -13.76 -4.33
C ASN A 57 -13.24 -14.02 -2.86
N ASN A 58 -12.33 -13.73 -1.93
CA ASN A 58 -12.53 -13.95 -0.50
C ASN A 58 -13.17 -12.74 0.21
N THR A 59 -13.40 -11.61 -0.47
CA THR A 59 -14.04 -10.41 0.13
C THR A 59 -15.54 -10.57 0.36
N GLY A 60 -16.23 -11.41 -0.42
CA GLY A 60 -17.69 -11.46 -0.46
C GLY A 60 -18.36 -10.20 -1.07
N LEU A 61 -17.59 -9.29 -1.68
CA LEU A 61 -18.09 -8.04 -2.28
C LEU A 61 -18.22 -8.15 -3.82
N TYR A 62 -18.80 -7.13 -4.46
CA TYR A 62 -18.95 -7.08 -5.92
C TYR A 62 -17.59 -7.09 -6.64
N ARG A 63 -17.24 -8.25 -7.19
CA ARG A 63 -15.95 -8.51 -7.88
C ARG A 63 -15.65 -7.50 -8.99
N ASN A 64 -16.63 -7.20 -9.84
CA ASN A 64 -16.45 -6.28 -10.96
C ASN A 64 -16.10 -4.86 -10.52
N ILE A 65 -16.66 -4.40 -9.39
CA ILE A 65 -16.35 -3.08 -8.83
C ILE A 65 -14.93 -3.07 -8.27
N GLN A 66 -14.52 -4.14 -7.58
CA GLN A 66 -13.16 -4.26 -7.07
C GLN A 66 -12.12 -4.27 -8.19
N PHE A 67 -12.39 -5.00 -9.28
CA PHE A 67 -11.54 -4.99 -10.47
C PHE A 67 -11.49 -3.62 -11.14
N LEU A 68 -12.63 -2.93 -11.28
CA LEU A 68 -12.67 -1.59 -11.84
C LEU A 68 -11.81 -0.62 -11.00
N ILE A 69 -11.99 -0.61 -9.68
CA ILE A 69 -11.19 0.23 -8.77
C ILE A 69 -9.71 -0.12 -8.84
N PHE A 70 -9.38 -1.41 -8.82
CA PHE A 70 -7.99 -1.85 -8.92
C PHE A 70 -7.36 -1.38 -10.23
N TYR A 71 -8.10 -1.52 -11.34
CA TYR A 71 -7.65 -1.05 -12.64
C TYR A 71 -7.42 0.46 -12.64
N SER A 72 -8.39 1.25 -12.17
CA SER A 72 -8.30 2.71 -12.28
C SER A 72 -7.28 3.35 -11.34
N PHE A 73 -7.12 2.84 -10.11
CA PHE A 73 -6.25 3.47 -9.10
C PHE A 73 -4.92 2.77 -8.88
N ILE A 74 -4.80 1.47 -9.18
CA ILE A 74 -3.63 0.67 -8.78
C ILE A 74 -2.85 0.17 -10.00
N PHE A 75 -3.55 -0.23 -11.06
CA PHE A 75 -2.92 -0.96 -12.17
C PHE A 75 -1.86 -0.14 -12.92
N LEU A 76 -2.21 1.04 -13.41
CA LEU A 76 -1.28 1.84 -14.22
C LEU A 76 -0.06 2.33 -13.42
N GLU A 77 -0.25 2.78 -12.18
CA GLU A 77 0.86 3.30 -11.37
C GLU A 77 1.71 2.16 -10.77
N TYR A 78 1.09 1.22 -10.07
CA TYR A 78 1.84 0.27 -9.24
C TYR A 78 2.16 -1.04 -9.96
N ILE A 79 1.39 -1.44 -10.97
CA ILE A 79 1.71 -2.65 -11.72
C ILE A 79 2.68 -2.35 -12.86
N PHE A 80 2.42 -1.30 -13.64
CA PHE A 80 3.31 -0.92 -14.75
C PHE A 80 4.55 -0.16 -14.30
N SER A 81 4.44 0.83 -13.41
CA SER A 81 5.56 1.73 -13.11
C SER A 81 6.38 1.29 -11.90
N VAL A 82 5.75 0.69 -10.88
CA VAL A 82 6.41 0.27 -9.62
C VAL A 82 6.12 -1.20 -9.29
N HIS A 83 6.31 -2.08 -10.27
CA HIS A 83 5.91 -3.51 -10.26
C HIS A 83 6.23 -4.30 -8.97
N ARG A 84 7.33 -3.99 -8.26
CA ARG A 84 7.69 -4.65 -6.98
C ARG A 84 6.75 -4.24 -5.84
N GLN A 85 6.38 -2.97 -5.77
CA GLN A 85 5.35 -2.48 -4.87
C GLN A 85 3.98 -3.04 -5.27
N GLY A 86 3.68 -3.13 -6.58
CA GLY A 86 2.46 -3.75 -7.10
C GLY A 86 2.24 -5.18 -6.62
N VAL A 87 3.26 -6.05 -6.69
CA VAL A 87 3.16 -7.42 -6.17
C VAL A 87 2.94 -7.44 -4.66
N ALA A 88 3.68 -6.62 -3.91
CA ALA A 88 3.48 -6.51 -2.47
C ALA A 88 2.05 -6.06 -2.13
N MET A 89 1.46 -5.13 -2.90
CA MET A 89 0.07 -4.69 -2.73
C MET A 89 -0.93 -5.83 -2.93
N CYS A 90 -0.77 -6.67 -3.95
CA CYS A 90 -1.65 -7.83 -4.16
C CYS A 90 -1.55 -8.85 -3.01
N ILE A 91 -0.35 -9.12 -2.52
CA ILE A 91 -0.12 -10.01 -1.36
C ILE A 91 -0.76 -9.41 -0.10
N ILE A 92 -0.54 -8.12 0.16
CA ILE A 92 -1.11 -7.39 1.31
C ILE A 92 -2.63 -7.33 1.24
N TYR A 93 -3.21 -7.13 0.06
CA TYR A 93 -4.65 -7.16 -0.11
C TYR A 93 -5.21 -8.53 0.33
N TYR A 94 -4.61 -9.63 -0.15
CA TYR A 94 -5.02 -10.96 0.29
C TYR A 94 -4.83 -11.17 1.79
N ALA A 95 -3.70 -10.71 2.36
CA ALA A 95 -3.43 -10.78 3.79
C ALA A 95 -4.50 -10.04 4.60
N ILE A 96 -4.87 -8.82 4.20
CA ILE A 96 -5.90 -8.01 4.85
C ILE A 96 -7.26 -8.74 4.84
N ILE A 97 -7.64 -9.34 3.71
CA ILE A 97 -8.90 -10.07 3.61
C ILE A 97 -8.92 -11.30 4.50
N LEU A 98 -7.85 -12.10 4.52
CA LEU A 98 -7.73 -13.23 5.45
C LEU A 98 -7.82 -12.79 6.91
N MET A 99 -7.19 -11.67 7.25
CA MET A 99 -7.23 -11.11 8.59
C MET A 99 -8.64 -10.67 8.98
N ILE A 100 -9.38 -10.03 8.07
CA ILE A 100 -10.73 -9.51 8.36
C ILE A 100 -11.75 -10.65 8.48
N HIS A 101 -11.66 -11.68 7.62
CA HIS A 101 -12.70 -12.70 7.51
C HIS A 101 -12.40 -14.00 8.28
N GLU A 102 -11.13 -14.38 8.45
CA GLU A 102 -10.75 -15.67 9.04
C GLU A 102 -10.01 -15.57 10.38
N ASP A 103 -9.60 -14.37 10.80
CA ASP A 103 -8.83 -14.10 12.02
C ASP A 103 -7.56 -14.94 12.19
N LYS A 104 -6.81 -15.14 11.10
CA LYS A 104 -5.59 -15.97 11.11
C LYS A 104 -4.34 -15.10 11.20
N LEU A 105 -4.02 -14.62 12.40
CA LEU A 105 -2.83 -13.79 12.66
C LEU A 105 -1.55 -14.41 12.08
N PHE A 106 -1.33 -15.71 12.27
CA PHE A 106 -0.14 -16.38 11.73
C PHE A 106 -0.06 -16.29 10.19
N ARG A 107 -1.15 -16.58 9.48
CA ARG A 107 -1.20 -16.50 8.00
C ARG A 107 -1.06 -15.06 7.51
N TYR A 108 -1.68 -14.12 8.22
CA TYR A 108 -1.52 -12.69 7.96
C TYR A 108 -0.05 -12.29 8.05
N THR A 109 0.61 -12.59 9.18
CA THR A 109 2.01 -12.24 9.41
C THR A 109 2.93 -12.88 8.38
N LEU A 110 2.72 -14.16 8.02
CA LEU A 110 3.50 -14.83 6.99
C LEU A 110 3.38 -14.14 5.62
N LEU A 111 2.17 -13.71 5.25
CA LEU A 111 1.95 -12.98 3.99
C LEU A 111 2.53 -11.57 4.03
N VAL A 112 2.50 -10.88 5.18
CA VAL A 112 3.18 -9.58 5.33
C VAL A 112 4.69 -9.73 5.22
N ILE A 113 5.27 -10.79 5.81
CA ILE A 113 6.70 -11.12 5.65
C ILE A 113 7.00 -11.38 4.17
N LEU A 114 6.19 -12.21 3.50
CA LEU A 114 6.32 -12.48 2.06
C LEU A 114 6.25 -11.19 1.23
N ALA A 115 5.29 -10.31 1.50
CA ALA A 115 5.17 -9.02 0.83
C ALA A 115 6.40 -8.13 1.07
N SER A 116 6.99 -8.18 2.27
CA SER A 116 8.18 -7.39 2.59
C SER A 116 9.43 -7.83 1.81
N LEU A 117 9.45 -9.08 1.32
CA LEU A 117 10.47 -9.55 0.38
C LEU A 117 10.39 -8.88 -1.00
N PHE A 118 9.22 -8.37 -1.41
CA PHE A 118 9.04 -7.62 -2.66
C PHE A 118 9.04 -6.10 -2.45
N HIS A 119 8.62 -5.64 -1.26
CA HIS A 119 8.61 -4.24 -0.91
C HIS A 119 8.86 -4.06 0.59
N LYS A 120 10.09 -3.70 0.97
CA LYS A 120 10.57 -3.70 2.37
C LYS A 120 9.62 -2.98 3.35
N ILE A 121 8.99 -1.89 2.90
CA ILE A 121 8.07 -1.09 3.73
C ILE A 121 6.87 -1.90 4.21
N ALA A 122 6.46 -2.96 3.52
CA ALA A 122 5.33 -3.80 3.91
C ALA A 122 5.45 -4.37 5.33
N ILE A 123 6.67 -4.53 5.85
CA ILE A 123 6.90 -5.05 7.22
C ILE A 123 6.23 -4.18 8.31
N ILE A 124 6.06 -2.88 8.06
CA ILE A 124 5.40 -1.96 9.00
C ILE A 124 3.91 -2.27 9.18
N LEU A 125 3.35 -3.14 8.34
CA LEU A 125 1.95 -3.54 8.43
C LEU A 125 1.73 -4.68 9.42
N ILE A 126 2.76 -5.30 10.02
CA ILE A 126 2.54 -6.34 11.04
C ILE A 126 1.62 -5.83 12.18
N PRO A 127 1.83 -4.62 12.76
CA PRO A 127 0.95 -4.09 13.82
C PRO A 127 -0.47 -3.74 13.34
N LEU A 128 -0.73 -3.68 12.03
CA LEU A 128 -2.03 -3.34 11.45
C LEU A 128 -3.15 -4.22 12.00
N HIS A 129 -2.83 -5.50 12.29
CA HIS A 129 -3.79 -6.47 12.82
C HIS A 129 -4.51 -5.98 14.07
N PHE A 130 -3.77 -5.38 15.00
CA PHE A 130 -4.33 -4.89 16.25
C PHE A 130 -5.13 -3.60 16.06
N PHE A 131 -4.69 -2.75 15.13
CA PHE A 131 -5.33 -1.47 14.88
C PHE A 131 -6.69 -1.63 14.18
N ILE A 132 -6.74 -2.34 13.05
CA ILE A 132 -7.95 -2.33 12.21
C ILE A 132 -9.14 -3.04 12.84
N ARG A 133 -8.89 -3.99 13.76
CA ARG A 133 -9.92 -4.80 14.40
C ARG A 133 -10.56 -4.12 15.61
N LYS A 134 -9.99 -3.00 16.07
CA LYS A 134 -10.55 -2.23 17.17
C LYS A 134 -11.66 -1.32 16.67
N GLU A 135 -12.83 -1.44 17.26
CA GLU A 135 -13.90 -0.47 17.02
C GLU A 135 -13.56 0.85 17.73
N PHE A 136 -13.48 1.94 16.96
CA PHE A 136 -13.21 3.27 17.47
C PHE A 136 -14.45 4.13 17.38
N LYS A 137 -14.57 5.08 18.31
CA LYS A 137 -15.56 6.16 18.19
C LYS A 137 -15.18 7.06 17.02
N VAL A 138 -16.18 7.62 16.32
CA VAL A 138 -15.95 8.57 15.21
C VAL A 138 -15.08 9.74 15.63
N SER A 139 -15.24 10.23 16.87
CA SER A 139 -14.40 11.30 17.42
C SER A 139 -12.92 10.90 17.47
N VAL A 140 -12.60 9.66 17.86
CA VAL A 140 -11.22 9.16 17.88
C VAL A 140 -10.64 9.13 16.47
N LEU A 141 -11.40 8.64 15.49
CA LEU A 141 -10.98 8.61 14.08
C LEU A 141 -10.76 10.03 13.53
N PHE A 142 -11.60 10.98 13.90
CA PHE A 142 -11.42 12.39 13.56
C PHE A 142 -10.13 12.95 14.17
N TYR A 143 -9.89 12.72 15.47
CA TYR A 143 -8.65 13.17 16.11
C TYR A 143 -7.39 12.53 15.49
N MET A 144 -7.45 11.29 15.04
CA MET A 144 -6.34 10.66 14.31
C MET A 144 -5.98 11.40 13.02
N VAL A 145 -6.99 11.88 12.27
CA VAL A 145 -6.77 12.71 11.07
C VAL A 145 -6.16 14.06 11.47
N VAL A 146 -6.69 14.71 12.50
CA VAL A 146 -6.16 15.98 12.99
C VAL A 146 -4.69 15.84 13.43
N ILE A 147 -4.36 14.76 14.15
CA ILE A 147 -2.98 14.47 14.55
C ILE A 147 -2.08 14.21 13.33
N ALA A 148 -2.56 13.47 12.32
CA ALA A 148 -1.81 13.24 11.09
C ALA A 148 -1.50 14.55 10.34
N LEU A 149 -2.47 15.45 10.26
CA LEU A 149 -2.30 16.78 9.67
C LEU A 149 -1.34 17.64 10.50
N PHE A 150 -1.45 17.60 11.83
CA PHE A 150 -0.53 18.29 12.74
C PHE A 150 0.92 17.81 12.55
N ILE A 151 1.14 16.49 12.51
CA ILE A 151 2.47 15.89 12.25
C ILE A 151 3.06 16.42 10.93
N SER A 152 2.24 16.50 9.88
CA SER A 152 2.66 17.01 8.58
C SER A 152 3.01 18.50 8.64
N SER A 153 2.13 19.33 9.22
CA SER A 153 2.29 20.79 9.26
C SER A 153 3.54 21.25 10.01
N PHE A 154 3.93 20.52 11.06
CA PHE A 154 5.12 20.82 11.87
C PHE A 154 6.36 20.01 11.48
N ASP A 155 6.28 19.24 10.39
CA ASP A 155 7.35 18.37 9.91
C ASP A 155 7.95 17.45 10.99
N LEU A 156 7.11 16.96 11.92
CA LEU A 156 7.60 16.15 13.05
C LEU A 156 8.27 14.86 12.56
N ILE A 157 7.85 14.34 11.41
CA ILE A 157 8.48 13.17 10.80
C ILE A 157 9.90 13.50 10.30
N GLY A 158 10.14 14.68 9.74
CA GLY A 158 11.46 15.15 9.33
C GLY A 158 12.41 15.25 10.52
N ILE A 159 11.93 15.78 11.65
CA ILE A 159 12.69 15.85 12.91
C ILE A 159 13.12 14.44 13.36
N VAL A 160 12.18 13.48 13.37
CA VAL A 160 12.47 12.10 13.75
C VAL A 160 13.46 11.43 12.79
N ILE A 161 13.29 11.61 11.47
CA ILE A 161 14.20 11.05 10.46
C ILE A 161 15.62 11.60 10.64
N LYS A 162 15.75 12.91 10.84
CA LYS A 162 17.05 13.56 11.09
C LYS A 162 17.70 13.00 12.36
N TRP A 163 16.97 12.96 13.46
CA TRP A 163 17.45 12.39 14.72
C TRP A 163 17.88 10.91 14.56
N CYS A 164 17.10 10.09 13.87
CA CYS A 164 17.46 8.70 13.61
C CYS A 164 18.74 8.57 12.77
N ASN A 165 18.92 9.41 11.75
CA ASN A 165 20.12 9.38 10.93
C ASN A 165 21.37 9.82 11.69
N GLU A 166 21.25 10.82 12.57
CA GLU A 166 22.36 11.31 13.39
C GLU A 166 22.80 10.29 14.45
N ASN A 167 21.83 9.65 15.14
CA ASN A 167 22.13 8.71 16.24
C ASN A 167 22.40 7.28 15.76
N PHE A 168 21.89 6.89 14.60
CA PHE A 168 22.01 5.53 14.06
C PHE A 168 22.54 5.53 12.62
N SER A 169 23.50 6.42 12.35
CA SER A 169 24.10 6.60 11.02
C SER A 169 24.67 5.31 10.41
N ASN A 170 25.06 4.33 11.24
CA ASN A 170 25.56 3.02 10.80
C ASN A 170 24.46 2.13 10.18
N VAL A 171 23.19 2.37 10.47
CA VAL A 171 22.06 1.57 9.97
C VAL A 171 21.64 2.07 8.59
N ALA A 172 21.76 1.21 7.58
CA ALA A 172 21.49 1.57 6.17
C ALA A 172 20.06 2.09 5.92
N VAL A 173 19.07 1.60 6.66
CA VAL A 173 17.66 2.02 6.52
C VAL A 173 17.49 3.50 6.85
N PHE A 174 18.08 3.98 7.96
CA PHE A 174 17.92 5.39 8.35
C PHE A 174 18.62 6.33 7.37
N ARG A 175 19.83 5.98 6.90
CA ARG A 175 20.51 6.72 5.83
C ARG A 175 19.67 6.81 4.57
N ARG A 176 19.03 5.70 4.17
CA ARG A 176 18.21 5.65 2.95
C ARG A 176 16.96 6.52 3.08
N VAL A 177 16.25 6.44 4.21
CA VAL A 177 15.08 7.28 4.49
C VAL A 177 15.47 8.75 4.53
N PHE A 178 16.56 9.09 5.22
CA PHE A 178 17.11 10.45 5.26
C PHE A 178 17.45 10.97 3.86
N HIS A 179 18.13 10.18 3.04
CA HIS A 179 18.46 10.55 1.67
C HIS A 179 17.20 10.82 0.83
N TYR A 180 16.17 9.97 0.95
CA TYR A 180 14.89 10.22 0.27
C TYR A 180 14.18 11.48 0.77
N TYR A 181 14.30 11.77 2.07
CA TYR A 181 13.61 12.89 2.70
C TYR A 181 14.27 14.24 2.43
N PHE A 182 15.59 14.32 2.59
CA PHE A 182 16.34 15.58 2.61
C PHE A 182 17.20 15.82 1.37
N ASN A 183 17.71 14.77 0.71
CA ASN A 183 18.72 14.93 -0.35
C ASN A 183 18.14 14.71 -1.75
N LYS A 184 17.19 13.79 -1.88
CA LYS A 184 16.51 13.47 -3.15
C LYS A 184 15.22 14.28 -3.32
N HIS A 185 14.75 14.91 -2.26
CA HIS A 185 13.60 15.80 -2.34
C HIS A 185 14.06 17.11 -2.98
N ASP A 186 13.68 17.32 -4.24
CA ASP A 186 13.76 18.64 -4.85
C ASP A 186 12.61 19.47 -4.26
N GLU A 187 12.92 20.57 -3.57
CA GLU A 187 11.92 21.46 -2.98
C GLU A 187 10.93 22.03 -4.02
N ASN A 188 11.29 21.98 -5.31
CA ASN A 188 10.45 22.38 -6.44
C ASN A 188 9.49 21.28 -6.91
N LEU A 189 9.66 20.03 -6.48
CA LEU A 189 8.81 18.87 -6.79
C LEU A 189 7.84 18.56 -5.63
N LYS A 190 7.23 19.60 -5.04
CA LYS A 190 6.12 19.41 -4.10
C LYS A 190 4.98 18.65 -4.80
N MET A 191 4.32 17.77 -4.05
CA MET A 191 3.13 17.09 -4.57
C MET A 191 2.10 18.13 -5.04
N SER A 192 1.48 17.87 -6.19
CA SER A 192 0.38 18.69 -6.68
C SER A 192 -0.79 18.66 -5.68
N ALA A 193 -1.67 19.65 -5.75
CA ALA A 193 -2.84 19.73 -4.87
C ALA A 193 -3.85 18.58 -5.07
N ILE A 194 -3.82 17.92 -6.24
CA ILE A 194 -4.79 16.91 -6.66
C ILE A 194 -4.83 15.71 -5.69
N PRO A 195 -3.69 15.06 -5.36
CA PRO A 195 -3.70 14.01 -4.36
C PRO A 195 -4.30 14.41 -3.01
N TYR A 196 -3.97 15.59 -2.49
CA TYR A 196 -4.51 16.08 -1.22
C TYR A 196 -6.03 16.23 -1.28
N MET A 197 -6.55 16.84 -2.35
CA MET A 197 -7.99 16.98 -2.58
C MET A 197 -8.68 15.62 -2.65
N GLN A 198 -8.10 14.66 -3.38
CA GLN A 198 -8.65 13.31 -3.48
C GLN A 198 -8.79 12.65 -2.10
N ARG A 199 -7.75 12.70 -1.25
CA ARG A 199 -7.78 12.10 0.09
C ARG A 199 -8.72 12.85 1.04
N ALA A 200 -8.82 14.18 0.92
CA ALA A 200 -9.76 14.98 1.69
C ALA A 200 -11.22 14.64 1.33
N ILE A 201 -11.54 14.51 0.04
CA ILE A 201 -12.87 14.07 -0.40
C ILE A 201 -13.15 12.65 0.09
N MET A 202 -12.17 11.75 0.05
CA MET A 202 -12.35 10.39 0.58
C MET A 202 -12.66 10.37 2.07
N LEU A 203 -12.00 11.20 2.88
CA LEU A 203 -12.33 11.34 4.30
C LEU A 203 -13.73 11.90 4.49
N PHE A 204 -14.12 12.91 3.71
CA PHE A 204 -15.47 13.46 3.77
C PHE A 204 -16.53 12.39 3.47
N ILE A 205 -16.35 11.60 2.41
CA ILE A 205 -17.24 10.49 2.06
C ILE A 205 -17.25 9.44 3.18
N LEU A 206 -16.09 9.06 3.71
CA LEU A 206 -15.98 8.11 4.82
C LEU A 206 -16.78 8.57 6.03
N PHE A 207 -16.62 9.82 6.47
CA PHE A 207 -17.35 10.32 7.64
C PHE A 207 -18.85 10.47 7.37
N LEU A 208 -19.25 10.90 6.17
CA LEU A 208 -20.65 10.98 5.77
C LEU A 208 -21.36 9.62 5.81
N PHE A 209 -20.66 8.56 5.41
CA PHE A 209 -21.20 7.20 5.33
C PHE A 209 -20.67 6.24 6.41
N TYR A 210 -20.01 6.74 7.46
CA TYR A 210 -19.32 5.92 8.45
C TYR A 210 -20.22 4.81 9.04
N LYS A 211 -21.45 5.17 9.42
CA LYS A 211 -22.42 4.23 10.00
C LYS A 211 -22.88 3.14 9.03
N ARG A 212 -22.59 3.26 7.73
CA ARG A 212 -22.94 2.30 6.69
C ARG A 212 -21.76 1.43 6.28
N ILE A 213 -20.61 1.56 6.93
CA ILE A 213 -19.39 0.86 6.54
C ILE A 213 -18.86 0.13 7.78
N PRO A 214 -18.58 -1.19 7.70
CA PRO A 214 -17.95 -1.91 8.78
C PRO A 214 -16.68 -1.21 9.27
N TYR A 215 -16.52 -1.12 10.60
CA TYR A 215 -15.43 -0.36 11.21
C TYR A 215 -14.04 -0.84 10.74
N THR A 216 -13.88 -2.13 10.42
CA THR A 216 -12.62 -2.69 9.90
C THR A 216 -12.18 -2.03 8.60
N TYR A 217 -13.11 -1.83 7.67
CA TYR A 217 -12.84 -1.18 6.39
C TYR A 217 -12.67 0.34 6.54
N SER A 218 -13.45 0.96 7.44
CA SER A 218 -13.31 2.37 7.79
C SER A 218 -11.92 2.66 8.39
N ASN A 219 -11.46 1.85 9.33
CA ASN A 219 -10.14 1.98 9.96
C ASN A 219 -9.02 1.81 8.94
N LEU A 220 -9.16 0.87 8.00
CA LEU A 220 -8.17 0.63 6.95
C LEU A 220 -8.05 1.84 6.01
N LEU A 221 -9.17 2.39 5.53
CA LEU A 221 -9.17 3.59 4.69
C LEU A 221 -8.62 4.80 5.45
N LEU A 222 -8.99 4.95 6.72
CA LEU A 222 -8.49 6.04 7.56
C LEU A 222 -6.98 5.96 7.70
N LEU A 223 -6.44 4.77 8.00
CA LEU A 223 -4.99 4.60 8.14
C LEU A 223 -4.25 4.90 6.82
N TYR A 224 -4.79 4.45 5.69
CA TYR A 224 -4.26 4.81 4.37
C TYR A 224 -4.15 6.33 4.22
N VAL A 225 -5.21 7.08 4.51
CA VAL A 225 -5.21 8.54 4.36
C VAL A 225 -4.33 9.22 5.42
N SER A 226 -4.35 8.76 6.67
CA SER A 226 -3.51 9.31 7.73
C SER A 226 -2.02 9.14 7.44
N LEU A 227 -1.61 7.96 6.96
CA LEU A 227 -0.22 7.73 6.52
C LEU A 227 0.14 8.62 5.35
N PHE A 228 -0.78 8.84 4.41
CA PHE A 228 -0.54 9.78 3.31
C PHE A 228 -0.20 11.17 3.84
N PHE A 229 -1.02 11.72 4.76
CA PHE A 229 -0.76 13.04 5.33
C PHE A 229 0.53 13.11 6.14
N ILE A 230 0.79 12.12 7.02
CA ILE A 230 2.01 12.09 7.84
C ILE A 230 3.28 12.22 6.99
N PHE A 231 3.32 11.57 5.82
CA PHE A 231 4.49 11.58 4.94
C PHE A 231 4.36 12.58 3.77
N SER A 232 3.33 13.42 3.74
CA SER A 232 2.98 14.22 2.56
C SER A 232 4.01 15.30 2.22
N ASN A 233 4.85 15.70 3.18
CA ASN A 233 5.98 16.61 2.97
C ASN A 233 6.96 16.06 1.92
N VAL A 234 7.03 14.73 1.76
CA VAL A 234 7.86 14.06 0.75
C VAL A 234 7.02 13.07 -0.03
N GLY A 235 6.55 13.48 -1.21
CA GLY A 235 5.59 12.69 -2.00
C GLY A 235 6.03 11.26 -2.33
N VAL A 236 7.33 11.04 -2.53
CA VAL A 236 7.89 9.69 -2.76
C VAL A 236 7.66 8.78 -1.55
N LEU A 237 7.81 9.30 -0.32
CA LEU A 237 7.56 8.53 0.89
C LEU A 237 6.06 8.35 1.13
N ALA A 238 5.26 9.39 0.90
CA ALA A 238 3.80 9.28 0.97
C ALA A 238 3.28 8.15 0.05
N ASN A 239 3.72 8.10 -1.22
CA ASN A 239 3.27 7.08 -2.17
C ASN A 239 3.81 5.67 -1.85
N ARG A 240 4.99 5.55 -1.23
CA ARG A 240 5.55 4.24 -0.83
C ARG A 240 4.89 3.69 0.43
N VAL A 241 4.72 4.54 1.45
CA VAL A 241 4.20 4.12 2.76
C VAL A 241 2.68 3.99 2.75
N SER A 242 1.96 5.00 2.24
CA SER A 242 0.51 4.92 2.16
C SER A 242 0.05 4.05 0.98
N GLY A 243 0.76 4.08 -0.16
CA GLY A 243 0.33 3.40 -1.38
C GLY A 243 0.10 1.90 -1.21
N ILE A 244 0.83 1.23 -0.30
CA ILE A 244 0.59 -0.19 -0.03
C ILE A 244 -0.83 -0.49 0.51
N LEU A 245 -1.46 0.48 1.17
CA LEU A 245 -2.82 0.42 1.69
C LEU A 245 -3.86 1.01 0.72
N LEU A 246 -3.48 1.43 -0.49
CA LEU A 246 -4.42 1.93 -1.51
C LEU A 246 -5.45 0.87 -1.91
N VAL A 247 -5.14 -0.42 -1.73
CA VAL A 247 -6.08 -1.55 -1.86
C VAL A 247 -7.35 -1.39 -0.99
N SER A 248 -7.29 -0.56 0.05
CA SER A 248 -8.46 -0.16 0.84
C SER A 248 -9.56 0.51 0.01
N TYR A 249 -9.22 1.20 -1.09
CA TYR A 249 -10.20 1.80 -1.99
C TYR A 249 -11.08 0.74 -2.63
N ALA A 250 -10.51 -0.39 -3.09
CA ALA A 250 -11.25 -1.47 -3.73
C ALA A 250 -12.33 -2.02 -2.78
N ILE A 251 -11.98 -2.18 -1.50
CA ILE A 251 -12.90 -2.64 -0.46
C ILE A 251 -13.95 -1.56 -0.15
N PHE A 252 -13.50 -0.35 0.16
CA PHE A 252 -14.36 0.76 0.59
C PHE A 252 -15.43 1.10 -0.44
N PHE A 253 -15.06 1.28 -1.71
CA PHE A 253 -16.00 1.63 -2.77
C PHE A 253 -16.99 0.50 -3.04
N SER A 254 -16.54 -0.75 -2.98
CA SER A 254 -17.41 -1.90 -3.17
C SER A 254 -18.48 -1.96 -2.07
N VAL A 255 -18.09 -1.80 -0.81
CA VAL A 255 -19.02 -1.75 0.33
C VAL A 255 -19.98 -0.56 0.22
N LEU A 256 -19.45 0.62 -0.10
CA LEU A 256 -20.24 1.84 -0.21
C LEU A 256 -21.31 1.69 -1.31
N ILE A 257 -20.96 1.15 -2.47
CA ILE A 257 -21.90 0.92 -3.57
C ILE A 257 -22.97 -0.11 -3.19
N CYS A 258 -22.61 -1.20 -2.48
CA CYS A 258 -23.58 -2.16 -1.93
C CYS A 258 -24.62 -1.46 -1.04
N ASN A 259 -24.15 -0.58 -0.15
CA ASN A 259 -24.95 -0.04 0.94
C ASN A 259 -25.75 1.21 0.54
N LEU A 260 -25.55 1.73 -0.67
CA LEU A 260 -26.34 2.83 -1.20
C LEU A 260 -27.62 2.33 -1.86
N LYS A 261 -28.77 2.70 -1.26
CA LYS A 261 -30.11 2.33 -1.75
C LYS A 261 -30.50 3.04 -3.06
N PHE A 262 -30.06 4.29 -3.28
CA PHE A 262 -30.49 5.11 -4.40
C PHE A 262 -29.53 5.04 -5.59
N LYS A 263 -30.05 4.78 -6.80
CA LYS A 263 -29.29 4.74 -8.06
C LYS A 263 -28.50 6.04 -8.32
N ARG A 264 -29.06 7.22 -7.95
CA ARG A 264 -28.40 8.53 -8.10
C ARG A 264 -27.10 8.63 -7.30
N ASN A 265 -27.07 8.11 -6.07
CA ASN A 265 -25.87 8.18 -5.22
C ASN A 265 -24.78 7.21 -5.71
N ARG A 266 -25.17 6.08 -6.32
CA ARG A 266 -24.23 5.16 -6.97
C ARG A 266 -23.58 5.80 -8.20
N LEU A 267 -24.37 6.52 -9.01
CA LEU A 267 -23.87 7.22 -10.19
C LEU A 267 -22.86 8.31 -9.81
N LEU A 268 -23.11 9.09 -8.76
CA LEU A 268 -22.18 10.13 -8.29
C LEU A 268 -20.84 9.55 -7.82
N ILE A 269 -20.84 8.38 -7.19
CA ILE A 269 -19.59 7.72 -6.77
C ILE A 269 -18.84 7.13 -7.95
N ILE A 270 -19.55 6.56 -8.93
CA ILE A 270 -18.92 6.08 -10.16
C ILE A 270 -18.32 7.26 -10.95
N LEU A 271 -19.01 8.41 -10.98
CA LEU A 271 -18.47 9.64 -11.58
C LEU A 271 -17.25 10.14 -10.81
N TYR A 272 -17.29 10.16 -9.47
CA TYR A 272 -16.12 10.45 -8.64
C TYR A 272 -14.93 9.54 -9.00
N MET A 273 -15.17 8.24 -9.18
CA MET A 273 -14.12 7.28 -9.56
C MET A 273 -13.53 7.55 -10.95
N PHE A 274 -14.31 8.12 -11.87
CA PHE A 274 -13.86 8.43 -13.24
C PHE A 274 -13.10 9.77 -13.36
N PHE A 275 -13.43 10.75 -12.52
CA PHE A 275 -12.86 12.11 -12.61
C PHE A 275 -11.59 12.33 -11.77
N LEU A 276 -11.22 11.39 -10.90
CA LEU A 276 -10.11 11.54 -9.94
C LEU A 276 -9.04 10.43 -10.01
N THR A 277 -9.14 9.57 -11.02
CA THR A 277 -8.06 8.65 -11.47
C THR A 277 -7.26 9.32 -12.57
#